data_AF-A0A6N9NJ99-F1
#
_entry.id   AF-A0A6N9NJ99-F1
#
_cell.length_a   1.000
_cell.length_b   1.000
_cell.length_c   1.000
_cell.angle_alpha   90.00
_cell.angle_beta   90.00
_cell.angle_gamma   90.00
#
_symmetry.space_group_name_H-M   'P 1'
#
loop_
_entity.id
_entity.type
_entity.pdbx_description
1 polymer ?
#
loop_
_entity_poly.entity_id
_entity_poly.type
_entity_poly.pdbx_seq_one_letter_code
_entity_poly.pdbx_strand_id
1 'polypeptide(L)'
;MKKGLTVIFILFNFQFIGTKAELCAQPSFAMDTTFQPFFNFNQGHGKGYVSMIWENPVTGTLHVAGSFRKFLGNDPFYSLMSMHRDGSRNFGFQGFNVQNHSFFYPINDSVFISSSSGFYFPMDIDGNPVWQNWLQMYQQTVSCSRAYWPYFFPNGSSLMTNSWNGNPNRCLISNPPNTYLGQSIVKVDSLGYYDSTFQHTTDGTVSGFWPYDSTRILVFGLPRLFTQYDGHIVNGLCRIYLDGTLDTTFHSPIIPGNGGFRPNLVEEDGKFFIIGNFQVYNHPSEWFSMLKLNADGSLDTTFNNMGRPIDSASNGSQIGSVVKTPDNGYLVGGVFNQVQGYVKNAIVKLDSNGNIEPQYFTSRGPDTTILFQFQGGISNIVESKFGGYYVMGDWTHWDGVPTQPIIRIHEMQTVGLKKNEQESVLLKVYPNPVQEQLYLEFLPNARITSILFYDLQGKVVQSFHQKVNSISVNGLKNGIYFLKVISEHGVSTEKVVVGK
;
A
#
# COMPACT_ATOMS: atom_id res chain seq x y z
N MET A 1 46.20 49.90 -6.47
CA MET A 1 46.62 49.26 -7.74
C MET A 1 47.11 47.85 -7.39
N LYS A 2 46.34 46.78 -7.68
CA LYS A 2 46.57 45.84 -8.82
C LYS A 2 48.01 45.29 -8.79
N LYS A 3 48.35 44.00 -8.71
CA LYS A 3 47.82 42.64 -9.01
C LYS A 3 48.81 41.68 -8.29
N GLY A 4 48.64 40.38 -8.05
CA GLY A 4 47.64 39.37 -8.38
C GLY A 4 48.21 38.05 -7.84
N LEU A 5 47.43 37.33 -7.03
CA LEU A 5 47.80 36.03 -6.47
C LEU A 5 47.40 34.95 -7.48
N THR A 6 48.37 34.18 -7.98
CA THR A 6 48.13 33.06 -8.89
C THR A 6 47.61 31.87 -8.08
N VAL A 7 46.33 31.53 -8.23
CA VAL A 7 45.72 30.30 -7.70
C VAL A 7 45.79 29.22 -8.79
N ILE A 8 46.45 28.11 -8.47
CA ILE A 8 46.52 26.92 -9.31
C ILE A 8 45.20 26.15 -9.17
N PHE A 9 44.40 26.13 -10.24
CA PHE A 9 43.25 25.23 -10.37
C PHE A 9 43.73 23.87 -10.90
N ILE A 10 43.66 22.83 -10.07
CA ILE A 10 43.81 21.44 -10.51
C ILE A 10 42.44 20.99 -11.04
N LEU A 11 42.28 20.99 -12.36
CA LEU A 11 41.16 20.35 -13.06
C LEU A 11 41.47 18.85 -13.20
N PHE A 12 40.78 18.00 -12.45
CA PHE A 12 40.72 16.57 -12.76
C PHE A 12 39.77 16.37 -13.94
N ASN A 13 40.35 16.04 -15.10
CA ASN A 13 39.64 15.53 -16.27
C ASN A 13 39.15 14.10 -15.98
N PHE A 14 37.83 13.88 -15.94
CA PHE A 14 37.28 12.55 -16.15
C PHE A 14 36.96 12.37 -17.65
N GLN A 15 37.72 11.50 -18.31
CA GLN A 15 37.45 11.04 -19.67
C GLN A 15 36.13 10.24 -19.69
N PHE A 16 35.15 10.72 -20.44
CA PHE A 16 34.08 9.87 -20.95
C PHE A 16 34.64 8.99 -22.06
N ILE A 17 34.91 7.72 -21.76
CA ILE A 17 35.07 6.69 -22.80
C ILE A 17 33.67 6.16 -23.10
N GLY A 18 33.13 6.62 -24.23
CA GLY A 18 31.89 6.11 -24.79
C GLY A 18 32.03 4.66 -25.22
N THR A 19 31.27 3.78 -24.58
CA THR A 19 30.72 2.59 -25.23
C THR A 19 29.21 2.75 -25.23
N LYS A 20 28.60 2.43 -26.38
CA LYS A 20 27.18 2.65 -26.71
C LYS A 20 26.28 2.31 -25.52
N ALA A 21 25.72 3.34 -24.88
CA ALA A 21 24.59 3.17 -23.99
C ALA A 21 23.40 2.75 -24.87
N GLU A 22 23.05 1.47 -24.82
CA GLU A 22 21.66 1.10 -25.04
C GLU A 22 20.84 1.94 -24.06
N LEU A 23 20.08 2.90 -24.59
CA LEU A 23 18.98 3.54 -23.88
C LEU A 23 17.90 2.46 -23.66
N CYS A 24 18.19 1.51 -22.76
CA CYS A 24 17.15 0.75 -22.12
C CYS A 24 16.33 1.78 -21.33
N ALA A 25 15.11 2.04 -21.80
CA ALA A 25 14.09 2.70 -21.00
C ALA A 25 14.12 2.03 -19.62
N GLN A 26 14.41 2.81 -18.58
CA GLN A 26 14.43 2.28 -17.23
C GLN A 26 12.97 2.10 -16.78
N PRO A 27 12.62 1.00 -16.12
CA PRO A 27 11.33 0.91 -15.45
C PRO A 27 11.18 2.13 -14.54
N SER A 28 10.02 2.76 -14.58
CA SER A 28 9.71 3.95 -13.80
C SER A 28 8.32 3.81 -13.21
N PHE A 29 8.11 4.36 -12.02
CA PHE A 29 6.75 4.55 -11.52
C PHE A 29 6.17 5.78 -12.20
N ALA A 30 5.03 5.61 -12.85
CA ALA A 30 4.27 6.70 -13.45
C ALA A 30 3.09 7.04 -12.57
N MET A 31 2.79 8.33 -12.44
CA MET A 31 1.48 8.75 -11.96
C MET A 31 0.42 8.42 -13.01
N ASP A 32 -0.67 7.80 -12.57
CA ASP A 32 -1.85 7.57 -13.40
C ASP A 32 -2.64 8.86 -13.55
N THR A 33 -2.50 9.51 -14.70
CA THR A 33 -3.20 10.76 -15.00
C THR A 33 -4.71 10.58 -15.18
N THR A 34 -5.21 9.35 -15.34
CA THR A 34 -6.65 9.08 -15.42
C THR A 34 -7.30 9.02 -14.05
N PHE A 35 -6.52 8.84 -12.98
CA PHE A 35 -6.99 8.90 -11.62
C PHE A 35 -7.11 10.36 -11.15
N GLN A 36 -8.33 10.90 -11.20
CA GLN A 36 -8.63 12.31 -10.92
C GLN A 36 -9.63 12.45 -9.77
N PRO A 37 -9.23 12.12 -8.54
CA PRO A 37 -10.10 12.31 -7.39
C PRO A 37 -10.26 13.80 -7.08
N PHE A 38 -11.34 14.15 -6.41
CA PHE A 38 -11.60 15.53 -5.98
C PHE A 38 -12.16 15.56 -4.57
N PHE A 39 -11.51 16.34 -3.70
CA PHE A 39 -11.87 16.51 -2.30
C PHE A 39 -11.88 17.98 -1.91
N ASN A 40 -12.68 18.34 -0.90
CA ASN A 40 -12.58 19.64 -0.25
C ASN A 40 -11.78 19.53 1.05
N PHE A 41 -10.50 19.94 1.00
CA PHE A 41 -9.63 20.06 2.16
C PHE A 41 -9.67 21.48 2.75
N ASN A 42 -10.83 21.90 3.26
CA ASN A 42 -10.94 23.18 3.96
C ASN A 42 -10.21 23.11 5.31
N GLN A 43 -9.11 23.86 5.44
CA GLN A 43 -8.19 23.81 6.59
C GLN A 43 -8.75 24.37 7.92
N GLY A 44 -9.98 24.91 7.94
CA GLY A 44 -10.49 25.72 9.04
C GLY A 44 -10.75 25.00 10.38
N HIS A 45 -10.84 23.67 10.43
CA HIS A 45 -11.22 22.94 11.65
C HIS A 45 -10.54 21.56 11.82
N GLY A 46 -9.45 21.32 11.10
CA GLY A 46 -8.82 19.99 11.10
C GLY A 46 -8.22 19.68 9.75
N LYS A 47 -6.93 19.96 9.67
CA LYS A 47 -5.89 19.51 8.72
C LYS A 47 -6.34 18.33 7.85
N GLY A 48 -6.39 18.57 6.55
CA GLY A 48 -6.92 17.66 5.54
C GLY A 48 -5.95 16.54 5.18
N TYR A 49 -6.27 15.27 5.48
CA TYR A 49 -5.40 14.14 5.11
C TYR A 49 -6.20 12.87 4.81
N VAL A 50 -5.60 11.94 4.06
CA VAL A 50 -6.16 10.61 3.78
C VAL A 50 -5.34 9.58 4.57
N SER A 51 -6.01 8.76 5.37
CA SER A 51 -5.37 7.78 6.27
C SER A 51 -5.40 6.36 5.72
N MET A 52 -6.46 6.00 5.00
CA MET A 52 -6.69 4.63 4.57
C MET A 52 -7.55 4.57 3.31
N ILE A 53 -7.25 3.59 2.47
CA ILE A 53 -8.11 3.17 1.37
C ILE A 53 -8.39 1.68 1.52
N TRP A 54 -9.61 1.31 1.18
CA TRP A 54 -9.97 -0.08 0.94
C TRP A 54 -10.51 -0.19 -0.48
N GLU A 55 -9.82 -0.97 -1.31
CA GLU A 55 -10.32 -1.33 -2.64
C GLU A 55 -11.16 -2.59 -2.52
N ASN A 56 -12.41 -2.46 -2.93
CA ASN A 56 -13.35 -3.56 -2.95
C ASN A 56 -12.89 -4.63 -3.97
N PRO A 57 -12.67 -5.87 -3.55
CA PRO A 57 -12.15 -6.90 -4.45
C PRO A 57 -13.17 -7.36 -5.50
N VAL A 58 -14.47 -7.17 -5.25
CA VAL A 58 -15.55 -7.60 -6.16
C VAL A 58 -15.93 -6.49 -7.11
N THR A 59 -16.23 -5.30 -6.58
CA THR A 59 -16.75 -4.19 -7.39
C THR A 59 -15.64 -3.28 -7.94
N GLY A 60 -14.44 -3.34 -7.38
CA GLY A 60 -13.36 -2.38 -7.65
C GLY A 60 -13.63 -0.98 -7.07
N THR A 61 -14.73 -0.78 -6.35
CA THR A 61 -15.02 0.49 -5.70
C THR A 61 -13.97 0.80 -4.63
N LEU A 62 -13.52 2.05 -4.59
CA LEU A 62 -12.59 2.54 -3.60
C LEU A 62 -13.36 3.20 -2.46
N HIS A 63 -13.09 2.77 -1.23
CA HIS A 63 -13.58 3.42 -0.02
C HIS A 63 -12.41 4.12 0.67
N VAL A 64 -12.54 5.42 0.91
CA VAL A 64 -11.46 6.27 1.39
C VAL A 64 -11.83 6.84 2.74
N ALA A 65 -10.91 6.75 3.69
CA ALA A 65 -11.02 7.30 5.02
C ALA A 65 -9.89 8.28 5.32
N GLY A 66 -10.18 9.31 6.11
CA GLY A 66 -9.24 10.38 6.44
C GLY A 66 -9.90 11.51 7.22
N SER A 67 -9.29 12.68 7.27
CA SER A 67 -9.90 13.91 7.80
C SER A 67 -10.16 14.86 6.64
N PHE A 68 -11.38 14.87 6.09
CA PHE A 68 -11.76 15.75 4.97
C PHE A 68 -13.25 16.12 4.99
N ARG A 69 -13.66 17.04 4.12
CA ARG A 69 -15.08 17.37 3.91
C ARG A 69 -15.59 16.76 2.60
N LYS A 70 -16.84 16.28 2.62
CA LYS A 70 -17.50 15.61 1.48
C LYS A 70 -17.87 16.57 0.33
N PHE A 71 -17.97 17.89 0.57
CA PHE A 71 -18.58 18.84 -0.38
C PHE A 71 -18.02 20.29 -0.31
N LEU A 72 -18.30 21.07 -1.36
CA LEU A 72 -18.14 22.53 -1.43
C LEU A 72 -19.33 23.21 -0.71
N GLY A 73 -19.28 23.34 0.62
CA GLY A 73 -20.37 23.96 1.38
C GLY A 73 -20.28 23.79 2.90
N ASN A 74 -21.39 24.10 3.59
CA ASN A 74 -21.58 23.95 5.04
C ASN A 74 -21.84 22.50 5.49
N ASP A 75 -21.52 21.51 4.68
CA ASP A 75 -21.75 20.11 5.04
C ASP A 75 -20.93 19.70 6.27
N PRO A 76 -21.50 18.86 7.15
CA PRO A 76 -20.80 18.35 8.32
C PRO A 76 -19.52 17.59 7.91
N PHE A 77 -18.51 17.61 8.77
CA PHE A 77 -17.24 16.92 8.56
C PHE A 77 -17.49 15.41 8.43
N TYR A 78 -16.92 14.78 7.39
CA TYR A 78 -17.05 13.34 7.17
C TYR A 78 -15.69 12.74 6.83
N SER A 79 -15.21 11.83 7.68
CA SER A 79 -13.95 11.12 7.50
C SER A 79 -14.01 9.97 6.49
N LEU A 80 -15.03 9.95 5.61
CA LEU A 80 -15.36 8.77 4.81
C LEU A 80 -16.04 9.13 3.47
N MET A 81 -15.57 8.51 2.38
CA MET A 81 -16.23 8.58 1.08
C MET A 81 -15.98 7.33 0.22
N SER A 82 -16.63 7.27 -0.94
CA SER A 82 -16.44 6.22 -1.94
C SER A 82 -16.23 6.83 -3.33
N MET A 83 -15.40 6.20 -4.15
CA MET A 83 -15.07 6.59 -5.52
C MET A 83 -14.86 5.37 -6.41
N HIS A 84 -14.98 5.55 -7.72
CA HIS A 84 -14.59 4.59 -8.73
C HIS A 84 -13.05 4.59 -8.90
N ARG A 85 -12.51 3.59 -9.59
CA ARG A 85 -11.04 3.43 -9.76
C ARG A 85 -10.37 4.54 -10.57
N ASP A 86 -11.14 5.33 -11.32
CA ASP A 86 -10.69 6.54 -12.00
C ASP A 86 -10.68 7.78 -11.08
N GLY A 87 -11.01 7.61 -9.80
CA GLY A 87 -11.10 8.69 -8.81
C GLY A 87 -12.43 9.46 -8.87
N SER A 88 -13.29 9.18 -9.85
CA SER A 88 -14.60 9.82 -9.93
C SER A 88 -15.50 9.35 -8.78
N ARG A 89 -16.33 10.26 -8.27
CA ARG A 89 -17.11 10.02 -7.05
C ARG A 89 -18.20 8.96 -7.26
N ASN A 90 -18.32 8.05 -6.30
CA ASN A 90 -19.47 7.15 -6.21
C ASN A 90 -20.64 7.85 -5.49
N PHE A 91 -21.61 8.35 -6.26
CA PHE A 91 -22.78 9.07 -5.71
C PHE A 91 -23.80 8.16 -5.01
N GLY A 92 -23.75 6.84 -5.22
CA GLY A 92 -24.59 5.89 -4.49
C GLY A 92 -24.24 5.83 -3.00
N PHE A 93 -23.02 6.21 -2.64
CA PHE A 93 -22.52 6.12 -1.27
C PHE A 93 -23.04 7.25 -0.36
N GLN A 94 -23.96 6.89 0.53
CA GLN A 94 -24.56 7.83 1.49
C GLN A 94 -23.56 8.23 2.60
N GLY A 95 -22.62 7.35 2.96
CA GLY A 95 -21.61 7.58 4.00
C GLY A 95 -22.16 7.51 5.43
N PHE A 96 -21.25 7.57 6.41
CA PHE A 96 -21.57 7.55 7.84
C PHE A 96 -21.11 8.84 8.50
N ASN A 97 -21.82 9.32 9.52
CA ASN A 97 -21.34 10.39 10.39
C ASN A 97 -20.33 9.82 11.39
N VAL A 98 -19.09 9.72 10.93
CA VAL A 98 -17.93 9.29 11.70
C VAL A 98 -17.10 10.53 12.02
N GLN A 99 -17.00 10.88 13.30
CA GLN A 99 -16.25 12.06 13.73
C GLN A 99 -14.73 11.78 13.64
N ASN A 100 -13.99 12.75 13.08
CA ASN A 100 -12.53 12.85 12.97
C ASN A 100 -11.86 11.84 12.03
N HIS A 101 -11.63 10.59 12.48
CA HIS A 101 -10.78 9.60 11.81
C HIS A 101 -11.51 8.26 11.71
N SER A 102 -11.32 7.57 10.58
CA SER A 102 -11.92 6.27 10.31
C SER A 102 -10.92 5.27 9.76
N PHE A 103 -11.16 3.99 10.06
CA PHE A 103 -10.37 2.86 9.57
C PHE A 103 -11.32 1.78 9.07
N PHE A 104 -10.93 1.10 7.99
CA PHE A 104 -11.67 -0.01 7.42
C PHE A 104 -11.11 -1.35 7.90
N TYR A 105 -12.00 -2.25 8.30
CA TYR A 105 -11.70 -3.62 8.69
C TYR A 105 -12.57 -4.56 7.86
N PRO A 106 -12.10 -5.00 6.69
CA PRO A 106 -12.83 -5.97 5.89
C PRO A 106 -12.86 -7.33 6.59
N ILE A 107 -14.04 -7.93 6.67
CA ILE A 107 -14.30 -9.25 7.24
C ILE A 107 -15.27 -9.97 6.30
N ASN A 108 -14.81 -11.02 5.63
CA ASN A 108 -15.60 -11.78 4.67
C ASN A 108 -16.26 -10.87 3.61
N ASP A 109 -17.59 -10.78 3.62
CA ASP A 109 -18.45 -10.00 2.73
C ASP A 109 -18.86 -8.62 3.30
N SER A 110 -18.30 -8.25 4.46
CA SER A 110 -18.64 -7.04 5.20
C SER A 110 -17.38 -6.22 5.50
N VAL A 111 -17.56 -4.94 5.80
CA VAL A 111 -16.50 -4.04 6.26
C VAL A 111 -16.97 -3.30 7.49
N PHE A 112 -16.20 -3.40 8.57
CA PHE A 112 -16.39 -2.53 9.73
C PHE A 112 -15.59 -1.26 9.56
N ILE A 113 -16.23 -0.14 9.85
CA ILE A 113 -15.58 1.16 9.94
C ILE A 113 -15.48 1.54 11.40
N SER A 114 -14.27 1.67 11.94
CA SER A 114 -14.13 2.26 13.27
C SER A 114 -14.09 3.78 13.17
N SER A 115 -14.57 4.45 14.22
CA SER A 115 -14.42 5.89 14.40
C SER A 115 -13.53 6.21 15.60
N SER A 116 -12.95 7.41 15.62
CA SER A 116 -12.23 7.93 16.81
C SER A 116 -13.10 8.00 18.08
N SER A 117 -14.44 8.03 17.93
CA SER A 117 -15.41 7.95 19.02
C SER A 117 -15.65 6.53 19.56
N GLY A 118 -15.04 5.52 18.95
CA GLY A 118 -15.07 4.14 19.44
C GLY A 118 -16.23 3.28 18.97
N PHE A 119 -17.05 3.80 18.05
CA PHE A 119 -18.12 3.02 17.44
C PHE A 119 -17.62 2.32 16.18
N TYR A 120 -18.20 1.15 15.92
CA TYR A 120 -17.98 0.37 14.72
C TYR A 120 -19.22 0.47 13.84
N PHE A 121 -19.06 0.77 12.55
CA PHE A 121 -20.16 0.90 11.59
C PHE A 121 -19.99 -0.14 10.49
N PRO A 122 -20.89 -1.12 10.39
CA PRO A 122 -20.82 -2.15 9.38
C PRO A 122 -21.37 -1.66 8.05
N MET A 123 -20.70 -2.08 7.00
CA MET A 123 -21.04 -1.84 5.60
C MET A 123 -20.97 -3.17 4.87
N ASP A 124 -21.87 -3.41 3.94
CA ASP A 124 -21.73 -4.54 3.02
C ASP A 124 -20.66 -4.25 1.96
N ILE A 125 -20.32 -5.25 1.16
CA ILE A 125 -19.40 -5.10 0.04
C ILE A 125 -19.93 -4.15 -1.06
N ASP A 126 -21.20 -3.76 -1.06
CA ASP A 126 -21.74 -2.83 -2.06
C ASP A 126 -21.68 -1.37 -1.58
N GLY A 127 -21.21 -1.13 -0.36
CA GLY A 127 -21.10 0.21 0.19
C GLY A 127 -22.30 0.65 1.03
N ASN A 128 -23.29 -0.23 1.24
CA ASN A 128 -24.51 0.09 1.95
C ASN A 128 -24.34 -0.16 3.46
N PRO A 129 -24.85 0.75 4.30
CA PRO A 129 -24.96 0.49 5.73
C PRO A 129 -25.79 -0.77 6.04
N VAL A 130 -25.22 -1.68 6.83
CA VAL A 130 -25.93 -2.90 7.27
C VAL A 130 -26.59 -2.62 8.61
N TRP A 131 -27.87 -2.24 8.58
CA TRP A 131 -28.65 -1.93 9.78
C TRP A 131 -29.40 -3.13 10.39
N GLN A 132 -29.28 -4.33 9.81
CA GLN A 132 -30.05 -5.52 10.22
C GLN A 132 -29.11 -6.62 10.75
N ASN A 133 -29.59 -7.40 11.74
CA ASN A 133 -28.98 -8.63 12.29
C ASN A 133 -27.87 -8.41 13.36
N TRP A 134 -27.08 -9.47 13.65
CA TRP A 134 -26.05 -9.53 14.70
C TRP A 134 -25.13 -8.31 14.78
N LEU A 135 -24.85 -7.69 13.63
CA LEU A 135 -24.09 -6.45 13.49
C LEU A 135 -24.69 -5.30 14.31
N GLN A 136 -26.02 -5.18 14.36
CA GLN A 136 -26.71 -4.19 15.20
C GLN A 136 -26.46 -4.43 16.70
N MET A 137 -26.45 -5.70 17.12
CA MET A 137 -26.13 -6.04 18.51
C MET A 137 -24.67 -5.72 18.81
N TYR A 138 -23.75 -6.05 17.90
CA TYR A 138 -22.33 -5.74 18.05
C TYR A 138 -22.09 -4.22 18.24
N GLN A 139 -22.76 -3.37 17.45
CA GLN A 139 -22.68 -1.90 17.59
C GLN A 139 -23.20 -1.38 18.93
N GLN A 140 -24.22 -2.03 19.49
CA GLN A 140 -24.84 -1.64 20.75
C GLN A 140 -24.09 -2.17 21.97
N THR A 141 -23.29 -3.22 21.78
CA THR A 141 -22.59 -3.93 22.85
C THR A 141 -21.12 -3.55 22.92
N VAL A 142 -20.45 -3.26 21.80
CA VAL A 142 -19.00 -2.98 21.76
C VAL A 142 -18.72 -1.52 21.40
N SER A 143 -18.17 -0.77 22.35
CA SER A 143 -17.68 0.60 22.12
C SER A 143 -16.27 0.78 22.65
N CYS A 144 -15.30 0.87 21.74
CA CYS A 144 -13.87 0.93 22.06
C CYS A 144 -13.27 2.25 21.58
N SER A 145 -13.35 3.30 22.39
CA SER A 145 -12.73 4.57 22.03
C SER A 145 -11.21 4.40 21.91
N ARG A 146 -10.63 4.81 20.77
CA ARG A 146 -9.18 4.77 20.53
C ARG A 146 -8.53 3.38 20.52
N ALA A 147 -9.30 2.32 20.25
CA ALA A 147 -8.73 1.02 19.86
C ALA A 147 -8.28 1.09 18.39
N TYR A 148 -6.98 1.30 18.16
CA TYR A 148 -6.48 1.68 16.84
C TYR A 148 -6.25 0.50 15.88
N TRP A 149 -6.21 -0.75 16.34
CA TRP A 149 -6.13 -1.93 15.47
C TRP A 149 -6.71 -3.17 16.17
N PRO A 150 -8.05 -3.34 16.22
CA PRO A 150 -8.64 -4.61 16.59
C PRO A 150 -8.30 -5.71 15.57
N TYR A 151 -8.31 -6.95 16.02
CA TYR A 151 -8.28 -8.10 15.12
C TYR A 151 -9.67 -8.69 15.01
N PHE A 152 -10.17 -8.86 13.79
CA PHE A 152 -11.44 -9.52 13.55
C PHE A 152 -11.19 -10.92 12.98
N PHE A 153 -11.78 -11.92 13.62
CA PHE A 153 -11.69 -13.31 13.19
C PHE A 153 -12.69 -13.57 12.06
N PRO A 154 -12.40 -14.56 11.18
CA PRO A 154 -13.32 -14.93 10.10
C PRO A 154 -14.71 -15.39 10.57
N ASN A 155 -14.84 -15.87 11.80
CA ASN A 155 -16.12 -16.26 12.41
C ASN A 155 -16.94 -15.06 12.95
N GLY A 156 -16.45 -13.83 12.77
CA GLY A 156 -17.08 -12.59 13.23
C GLY A 156 -16.73 -12.18 14.65
N SER A 157 -16.05 -13.02 15.44
CA SER A 157 -15.53 -12.61 16.75
C SER A 157 -14.39 -11.61 16.59
N SER A 158 -14.01 -10.91 17.66
CA SER A 158 -12.92 -9.95 17.60
C SER A 158 -12.08 -9.88 18.87
N LEU A 159 -10.81 -9.52 18.69
CA LEU A 159 -9.85 -9.23 19.74
C LEU A 159 -9.63 -7.71 19.80
N MET A 160 -9.83 -7.15 20.98
CA MET A 160 -9.96 -5.73 21.28
C MET A 160 -8.96 -5.29 22.34
N THR A 161 -8.51 -4.05 22.23
CA THR A 161 -7.62 -3.40 23.20
C THR A 161 -8.44 -2.53 24.15
N ASN A 162 -8.30 -2.70 25.46
CA ASN A 162 -9.15 -2.07 26.47
C ASN A 162 -8.52 -0.85 27.19
N SER A 163 -7.35 -0.39 26.73
CA SER A 163 -6.71 0.82 27.24
C SER A 163 -5.81 1.40 26.16
N TRP A 164 -5.74 2.74 26.05
CA TRP A 164 -4.83 3.43 25.14
C TRP A 164 -4.00 4.47 25.91
N ASN A 165 -2.68 4.35 25.92
CA ASN A 165 -1.76 5.31 26.57
C ASN A 165 -2.11 5.64 28.05
N GLY A 166 -2.61 4.66 28.82
CA GLY A 166 -3.05 4.89 30.20
C GLY A 166 -4.34 5.70 30.34
N ASN A 167 -5.08 5.92 29.24
CA ASN A 167 -6.38 6.59 29.26
C ASN A 167 -7.46 5.67 29.89
N PRO A 168 -8.30 6.18 30.81
CA PRO A 168 -9.36 5.40 31.47
C PRO A 168 -10.57 5.10 30.57
N ASN A 169 -10.64 5.63 29.34
CA ASN A 169 -11.72 5.33 28.40
C ASN A 169 -11.57 3.90 27.87
N ARG A 170 -12.07 2.96 28.68
CA ARG A 170 -12.11 1.53 28.42
C ARG A 170 -12.99 1.20 27.22
N CYS A 171 -12.74 0.07 26.59
CA CYS A 171 -13.75 -0.61 25.79
C CYS A 171 -14.96 -0.87 26.68
N LEU A 172 -16.06 -0.19 26.40
CA LEU A 172 -17.36 -0.47 27.01
C LEU A 172 -17.96 -1.67 26.28
N ILE A 173 -18.07 -2.78 27.01
CA ILE A 173 -18.78 -3.98 26.55
C ILE A 173 -20.05 -4.10 27.39
N SER A 174 -21.17 -3.66 26.84
CA SER A 174 -22.47 -3.73 27.48
C SER A 174 -23.05 -5.14 27.31
N ASN A 175 -22.87 -5.99 28.33
CA ASN A 175 -23.55 -7.26 28.63
C ASN A 175 -22.66 -8.53 28.48
N PRO A 176 -22.53 -9.40 29.52
CA PRO A 176 -23.04 -9.27 30.89
C PRO A 176 -22.38 -8.10 31.65
N PRO A 177 -22.96 -7.66 32.79
CA PRO A 177 -22.75 -6.32 33.34
C PRO A 177 -21.30 -6.15 33.79
N ASN A 178 -20.51 -5.31 33.12
CA ASN A 178 -19.25 -4.70 33.56
C ASN A 178 -18.44 -5.48 34.60
N THR A 179 -18.33 -6.81 34.48
CA THR A 179 -17.47 -7.68 35.29
C THR A 179 -16.03 -7.61 34.78
N TYR A 180 -15.71 -6.54 34.06
CA TYR A 180 -14.47 -6.34 33.36
C TYR A 180 -13.35 -6.09 34.37
N LEU A 181 -12.51 -7.10 34.56
CA LEU A 181 -11.39 -7.11 35.52
C LEU A 181 -10.25 -6.15 35.17
N GLY A 182 -10.48 -5.10 34.38
CA GLY A 182 -9.43 -4.15 33.98
C GLY A 182 -8.36 -4.77 33.07
N GLN A 183 -8.65 -5.91 32.44
CA GLN A 183 -7.76 -6.54 31.46
C GLN A 183 -7.54 -5.61 30.27
N SER A 184 -6.30 -5.51 29.80
CA SER A 184 -5.89 -4.63 28.69
C SER A 184 -6.22 -5.20 27.31
N ILE A 185 -6.50 -6.50 27.22
CA ILE A 185 -6.94 -7.20 26.01
C ILE A 185 -8.21 -7.98 26.27
N VAL A 186 -9.02 -8.15 25.22
CA VAL A 186 -10.39 -8.62 25.32
C VAL A 186 -10.79 -9.37 24.07
N LYS A 187 -11.45 -10.52 24.22
CA LYS A 187 -12.16 -11.16 23.12
C LYS A 187 -13.67 -11.00 23.28
N VAL A 188 -14.34 -10.70 22.17
CA VAL A 188 -15.81 -10.69 22.07
C VAL A 188 -16.25 -11.61 20.95
N ASP A 189 -17.39 -12.25 21.11
CA ASP A 189 -17.99 -13.10 20.08
C ASP A 189 -18.57 -12.28 18.92
N SER A 190 -19.13 -12.98 17.92
CA SER A 190 -19.72 -12.31 16.75
C SER A 190 -20.96 -11.48 17.08
N LEU A 191 -21.59 -11.67 18.24
CA LEU A 191 -22.74 -10.89 18.68
C LEU A 191 -22.30 -9.68 19.54
N GLY A 192 -21.00 -9.58 19.86
CA GLY A 192 -20.41 -8.53 20.69
C GLY A 192 -20.42 -8.83 22.18
N TYR A 193 -20.73 -10.07 22.59
CA TYR A 193 -20.65 -10.49 23.98
C TYR A 193 -19.23 -10.84 24.37
N TYR A 194 -18.87 -10.57 25.62
CA TYR A 194 -17.57 -10.97 26.18
C TYR A 194 -17.38 -12.50 26.11
N ASP A 195 -16.27 -12.93 25.51
CA ASP A 195 -15.85 -14.33 25.48
C ASP A 195 -15.07 -14.66 26.76
N SER A 196 -15.77 -15.23 27.74
CA SER A 196 -15.18 -15.63 29.02
C SER A 196 -14.23 -16.82 28.92
N THR A 197 -14.12 -17.48 27.77
CA THR A 197 -13.12 -18.55 27.58
C THR A 197 -11.73 -17.99 27.28
N PHE A 198 -11.65 -16.72 26.86
CA PHE A 198 -10.39 -16.03 26.63
C PHE A 198 -9.81 -15.53 27.96
N GLN A 199 -8.88 -16.32 28.52
CA GLN A 199 -8.27 -16.08 29.84
C GLN A 199 -6.80 -15.63 29.73
N HIS A 200 -6.50 -14.81 28.73
CA HIS A 200 -5.17 -14.25 28.51
C HIS A 200 -5.10 -12.77 28.91
N THR A 201 -3.95 -12.33 29.43
CA THR A 201 -3.78 -10.99 29.99
C THR A 201 -2.45 -10.36 29.61
N THR A 202 -2.40 -9.03 29.68
CA THR A 202 -1.17 -8.24 29.57
C THR A 202 -1.03 -7.33 30.78
N ASP A 203 0.20 -6.94 31.09
CA ASP A 203 0.51 -6.04 32.22
C ASP A 203 0.07 -4.60 31.97
N GLY A 204 -0.02 -4.19 30.70
CA GLY A 204 -0.56 -2.89 30.36
C GLY A 204 -0.97 -2.77 28.90
N THR A 205 -0.96 -1.51 28.43
CA THR A 205 -1.64 -1.08 27.20
C THR A 205 -1.07 -1.72 25.93
N VAL A 206 -1.89 -2.57 25.30
CA VAL A 206 -1.70 -3.03 23.92
C VAL A 206 -2.22 -1.96 22.96
N SER A 207 -1.42 -1.59 21.96
CA SER A 207 -1.80 -0.63 20.92
C SER A 207 -2.67 -1.27 19.85
N GLY A 208 -2.47 -2.56 19.57
CA GLY A 208 -3.23 -3.27 18.56
C GLY A 208 -2.75 -4.67 18.25
N PHE A 209 -3.40 -5.23 17.23
CA PHE A 209 -3.18 -6.56 16.72
C PHE A 209 -2.95 -6.50 15.21
N TRP A 210 -2.05 -7.33 14.70
CA TRP A 210 -1.72 -7.40 13.28
C TRP A 210 -1.75 -8.86 12.80
N PRO A 211 -2.46 -9.18 11.69
CA PRO A 211 -2.45 -10.53 11.14
C PRO A 211 -1.01 -10.96 10.79
N TYR A 212 -0.59 -12.12 11.28
CA TYR A 212 0.71 -12.69 10.92
C TYR A 212 0.56 -13.78 9.86
N ASP A 213 -0.25 -14.78 10.13
CA ASP A 213 -0.64 -15.81 9.17
C ASP A 213 -2.06 -16.34 9.50
N SER A 214 -2.45 -17.45 8.88
CA SER A 214 -3.76 -18.09 9.10
C SER A 214 -4.03 -18.60 10.52
N THR A 215 -3.00 -18.70 11.36
CA THR A 215 -3.04 -19.31 12.70
C THR A 215 -2.50 -18.41 13.81
N ARG A 216 -1.84 -17.31 13.46
CA ARG A 216 -1.10 -16.46 14.40
C ARG A 216 -1.33 -14.98 14.17
N ILE A 217 -1.21 -14.22 15.25
CA ILE A 217 -1.43 -12.77 15.33
C ILE A 217 -0.22 -12.14 16.02
N LEU A 218 0.27 -11.01 15.52
CA LEU A 218 1.20 -10.16 16.26
C LEU A 218 0.43 -9.22 17.18
N VAL A 219 0.82 -9.16 18.45
CA VAL A 219 0.31 -8.22 19.44
C VAL A 219 1.37 -7.16 19.66
N PHE A 220 1.01 -5.88 19.53
CA PHE A 220 1.98 -4.79 19.67
C PHE A 220 1.45 -3.66 20.55
N GLY A 221 2.37 -2.99 21.25
CA GLY A 221 2.08 -1.93 22.20
C GLY A 221 3.28 -1.05 22.46
N LEU A 222 3.12 -0.05 23.33
CA LEU A 222 4.26 0.75 23.78
C LEU A 222 5.14 -0.10 24.70
N PRO A 223 6.45 -0.25 24.43
CA PRO A 223 7.35 -1.09 25.24
C PRO A 223 7.43 -0.72 26.72
N ARG A 224 7.13 0.54 27.10
CA ARG A 224 7.06 0.96 28.51
C ARG A 224 5.76 0.56 29.22
N LEU A 225 4.70 0.22 28.47
CA LEU A 225 3.38 -0.10 29.03
C LEU A 225 3.00 -1.56 28.85
N PHE A 226 3.40 -2.18 27.74
CA PHE A 226 3.16 -3.59 27.45
C PHE A 226 4.49 -4.33 27.56
N THR A 227 4.88 -4.72 28.76
CA THR A 227 6.14 -5.45 28.98
C THR A 227 5.93 -6.95 29.02
N GLN A 228 4.72 -7.42 29.39
CA GLN A 228 4.43 -8.83 29.61
C GLN A 228 3.10 -9.29 29.00
N TYR A 229 3.09 -10.54 28.53
CA TYR A 229 1.91 -11.30 28.09
C TYR A 229 1.86 -12.60 28.88
N ASP A 230 0.78 -12.84 29.63
CA ASP A 230 0.63 -14.01 30.53
C ASP A 230 1.85 -14.23 31.45
N GLY A 231 2.46 -13.14 31.92
CA GLY A 231 3.66 -13.18 32.78
C GLY A 231 4.99 -13.39 32.05
N HIS A 232 4.98 -13.59 30.73
CA HIS A 232 6.20 -13.68 29.91
C HIS A 232 6.60 -12.31 29.39
N ILE A 233 7.91 -11.99 29.43
CA ILE A 233 8.45 -10.73 28.94
C ILE A 233 8.39 -10.70 27.41
N VAL A 234 7.74 -9.66 26.86
CA VAL A 234 7.54 -9.46 25.42
C VAL A 234 7.97 -8.07 24.93
N ASN A 235 8.17 -7.12 25.84
CA ASN A 235 8.73 -5.79 25.54
C ASN A 235 8.03 -5.06 24.37
N GLY A 236 6.70 -5.10 24.36
CA GLY A 236 5.87 -4.38 23.41
C GLY A 236 5.53 -5.15 22.13
N LEU A 237 6.11 -6.34 21.89
CA LEU A 237 5.81 -7.15 20.71
C LEU A 237 5.82 -8.64 21.04
N CYS A 238 4.71 -9.34 20.80
CA CYS A 238 4.71 -10.80 20.79
C CYS A 238 3.90 -11.37 19.65
N ARG A 239 3.98 -12.69 19.48
CA ARG A 239 3.12 -13.46 18.62
C ARG A 239 2.27 -14.39 19.46
N ILE A 240 0.99 -14.50 19.12
CA ILE A 240 0.02 -15.40 19.77
C ILE A 240 -0.66 -16.26 18.71
N TYR A 241 -1.17 -17.41 19.11
CA TYR A 241 -2.09 -18.22 18.29
C TYR A 241 -3.52 -17.62 18.34
N LEU A 242 -4.41 -18.08 17.45
CA LEU A 242 -5.80 -17.59 17.39
C LEU A 242 -6.62 -17.82 18.67
N ASP A 243 -6.23 -18.78 19.52
CA ASP A 243 -6.84 -19.02 20.82
C ASP A 243 -6.36 -18.04 21.91
N GLY A 244 -5.29 -17.29 21.64
CA GLY A 244 -4.65 -16.36 22.57
C GLY A 244 -3.37 -16.90 23.21
N THR A 245 -3.05 -18.19 23.03
CA THR A 245 -1.83 -18.74 23.63
C THR A 245 -0.58 -18.08 23.05
N LEU A 246 0.38 -17.75 23.92
CA LEU A 246 1.64 -17.12 23.52
C LEU A 246 2.49 -18.09 22.69
N ASP A 247 2.95 -17.65 21.51
CA ASP A 247 3.95 -18.36 20.73
C ASP A 247 5.35 -18.07 21.31
N THR A 248 5.84 -18.97 22.15
CA THR A 248 7.13 -18.86 22.83
C THR A 248 8.34 -19.04 21.91
N THR A 249 8.14 -19.35 20.62
CA THR A 249 9.22 -19.38 19.63
C THR A 249 9.59 -18.00 19.11
N PHE A 250 8.72 -17.00 19.32
CA PHE A 250 8.94 -15.62 18.90
C PHE A 250 9.60 -14.78 20.01
N HIS A 251 10.64 -14.03 19.67
CA HIS A 251 11.37 -13.18 20.60
C HIS A 251 11.46 -11.75 20.09
N SER A 252 10.94 -10.81 20.88
CA SER A 252 10.98 -9.38 20.55
C SER A 252 12.41 -8.83 20.56
N PRO A 253 12.86 -8.12 19.52
CA PRO A 253 14.15 -7.46 19.51
C PRO A 253 14.11 -6.08 20.18
N ILE A 254 12.92 -5.64 20.63
CA ILE A 254 12.65 -4.27 21.07
C ILE A 254 13.17 -4.01 22.48
N ILE A 255 13.82 -2.86 22.65
CA ILE A 255 14.22 -2.35 23.97
C ILE A 255 13.01 -1.68 24.65
N PRO A 256 12.73 -2.00 25.93
CA PRO A 256 11.77 -1.25 26.76
C PRO A 256 12.08 0.24 26.79
N GLY A 257 11.09 1.09 26.49
CA GLY A 257 11.31 2.53 26.42
C GLY A 257 10.14 3.31 25.86
N ASN A 258 10.42 4.58 25.50
CA ASN A 258 9.40 5.54 25.06
C ASN A 258 9.02 5.45 23.58
N GLY A 259 9.72 4.62 22.81
CA GLY A 259 9.44 4.41 21.40
C GLY A 259 8.05 3.80 21.16
N GLY A 260 7.51 4.02 19.97
CA GLY A 260 6.26 3.44 19.50
C GLY A 260 6.43 2.87 18.10
N PHE A 261 5.86 1.71 17.85
CA PHE A 261 5.94 1.03 16.55
C PHE A 261 4.68 0.22 16.29
N ARG A 262 4.59 -0.28 15.07
CA ARG A 262 3.59 -1.26 14.66
C ARG A 262 4.18 -2.20 13.61
N PRO A 263 3.71 -3.45 13.53
CA PRO A 263 3.97 -4.30 12.38
C PRO A 263 3.42 -3.66 11.09
N ASN A 264 4.04 -4.05 9.98
CA ASN A 264 3.68 -3.68 8.62
C ASN A 264 4.18 -4.80 7.69
N LEU A 265 3.46 -5.10 6.61
CA LEU A 265 3.85 -6.07 5.57
C LEU A 265 4.45 -7.39 6.11
N VAL A 266 3.60 -8.38 6.35
CA VAL A 266 4.07 -9.76 6.60
C VAL A 266 4.19 -10.48 5.26
N GLU A 267 5.36 -11.06 5.00
CA GLU A 267 5.69 -11.79 3.79
C GLU A 267 5.35 -13.29 3.93
N GLU A 268 5.28 -14.00 2.80
CA GLU A 268 4.92 -15.43 2.76
C GLU A 268 5.88 -16.34 3.54
N ASP A 269 7.15 -15.95 3.66
CA ASP A 269 8.16 -16.67 4.44
C ASP A 269 8.10 -16.35 5.95
N GLY A 270 7.13 -15.53 6.36
CA GLY A 270 6.94 -15.09 7.75
C GLY A 270 7.86 -13.95 8.17
N LYS A 271 8.72 -13.43 7.30
CA LYS A 271 9.42 -12.16 7.56
C LYS A 271 8.43 -11.01 7.55
N PHE A 272 8.75 -9.94 8.24
CA PHE A 272 7.85 -8.78 8.29
C PHE A 272 8.59 -7.49 8.61
N PHE A 273 7.94 -6.37 8.33
CA PHE A 273 8.46 -5.07 8.72
C PHE A 273 7.83 -4.60 10.03
N ILE A 274 8.60 -3.83 10.79
CA ILE A 274 8.09 -2.96 11.83
C ILE A 274 8.43 -1.52 11.47
N ILE A 275 7.48 -0.61 11.69
CA ILE A 275 7.65 0.82 11.41
C ILE A 275 7.28 1.65 12.63
N GLY A 276 7.88 2.83 12.79
CA GLY A 276 7.58 3.73 13.91
C GLY A 276 8.77 4.57 14.34
N ASN A 277 9.04 4.60 15.65
CA ASN A 277 10.20 5.22 16.26
C ASN A 277 10.57 4.39 17.50
N PHE A 278 11.60 3.56 17.41
CA PHE A 278 11.92 2.56 18.43
C PHE A 278 13.41 2.19 18.43
N GLN A 279 13.85 1.44 19.43
CA GLN A 279 15.22 0.96 19.58
C GLN A 279 15.24 -0.56 19.77
N VAL A 280 16.33 -1.21 19.36
CA VAL A 280 16.50 -2.67 19.44
C VAL A 280 17.78 -3.07 20.15
N TYR A 281 17.78 -4.23 20.81
CA TYR A 281 18.90 -4.68 21.65
C TYR A 281 20.23 -4.78 20.89
N ASN A 282 20.19 -5.16 19.62
CA ASN A 282 21.38 -5.30 18.78
C ASN A 282 22.03 -3.94 18.45
N HIS A 283 21.26 -2.85 18.53
CA HIS A 283 21.70 -1.49 18.20
C HIS A 283 21.09 -0.47 19.20
N PRO A 284 21.49 -0.51 20.47
CA PRO A 284 20.80 0.20 21.55
C PRO A 284 20.96 1.73 21.51
N SER A 285 21.93 2.24 20.75
CA SER A 285 22.16 3.68 20.58
C SER A 285 21.43 4.28 19.38
N GLU A 286 20.77 3.44 18.58
CA GLU A 286 20.15 3.83 17.31
C GLU A 286 18.62 3.88 17.45
N TRP A 287 18.01 4.91 16.86
CA TRP A 287 16.56 5.00 16.69
C TRP A 287 16.18 4.59 15.27
N PHE A 288 15.29 3.62 15.17
CA PHE A 288 14.81 3.08 13.91
C PHE A 288 13.42 3.58 13.60
N SER A 289 13.21 3.91 12.33
CA SER A 289 11.90 4.23 11.78
C SER A 289 11.28 3.06 11.01
N MET A 290 12.11 2.10 10.62
CA MET A 290 11.75 0.86 9.95
C MET A 290 12.83 -0.18 10.21
N LEU A 291 12.43 -1.44 10.41
CA LEU A 291 13.28 -2.63 10.40
C LEU A 291 12.55 -3.80 9.75
N LYS A 292 13.32 -4.69 9.12
CA LYS A 292 12.84 -6.01 8.69
C LYS A 292 13.25 -7.08 9.71
N LEU A 293 12.30 -7.91 10.13
CA LEU A 293 12.48 -8.97 11.10
C LEU A 293 12.23 -10.34 10.46
N ASN A 294 12.92 -11.35 10.98
CA ASN A 294 12.68 -12.75 10.69
C ASN A 294 11.42 -13.25 11.39
N ALA A 295 10.95 -14.44 10.99
CA ALA A 295 9.78 -15.08 11.58
C ALA A 295 9.92 -15.35 13.09
N ASP A 296 11.12 -15.51 13.62
CA ASP A 296 11.36 -15.70 15.05
C ASP A 296 11.44 -14.37 15.83
N GLY A 297 11.28 -13.23 15.16
CA GLY A 297 11.40 -11.88 15.73
C GLY A 297 12.82 -11.32 15.74
N SER A 298 13.84 -12.10 15.37
CA SER A 298 15.21 -11.60 15.24
C SER A 298 15.35 -10.61 14.08
N LEU A 299 16.36 -9.74 14.15
CA LEU A 299 16.67 -8.79 13.07
C LEU A 299 17.10 -9.53 11.79
N ASP A 300 16.49 -9.20 10.65
CA ASP A 300 16.92 -9.75 9.36
C ASP A 300 18.21 -9.06 8.90
N THR A 301 19.35 -9.72 9.11
CA THR A 301 20.68 -9.18 8.76
C THR A 301 20.97 -9.20 7.25
N THR A 302 20.14 -9.86 6.44
CA THR A 302 20.29 -9.86 4.98
C THR A 302 19.68 -8.61 4.32
N PHE A 303 18.85 -7.88 5.07
CA PHE A 303 18.28 -6.62 4.64
C PHE A 303 19.11 -5.43 5.17
N ASN A 304 19.30 -4.40 4.35
CA ASN A 304 20.03 -3.18 4.68
C ASN A 304 19.23 -2.26 5.62
N ASN A 305 19.01 -2.73 6.83
CA ASN A 305 18.28 -2.02 7.89
C ASN A 305 18.94 -0.68 8.30
N MET A 306 20.26 -0.56 8.10
CA MET A 306 20.99 0.66 8.42
C MET A 306 20.84 1.72 7.32
N GLY A 307 20.61 1.31 6.07
CA GLY A 307 20.26 2.17 4.94
C GLY A 307 18.80 2.64 4.93
N ARG A 308 18.11 2.66 6.08
CA ARG A 308 16.72 3.10 6.21
C ARG A 308 16.53 4.57 5.79
N PRO A 309 15.30 4.99 5.45
CA PRO A 309 15.01 6.41 5.23
C PRO A 309 15.27 7.25 6.49
N ILE A 310 15.82 8.44 6.30
CA ILE A 310 16.13 9.41 7.35
C ILE A 310 15.58 10.79 6.99
N ASP A 311 15.27 11.57 8.02
CA ASP A 311 14.95 12.99 7.87
C ASP A 311 16.08 13.79 8.50
N SER A 312 16.88 14.46 7.68
CA SER A 312 18.01 15.28 8.13
C SER A 312 17.58 16.64 8.70
N ALA A 313 16.30 17.02 8.54
CA ALA A 313 15.79 18.33 8.94
C ALA A 313 14.99 18.29 10.25
N SER A 314 14.71 17.11 10.80
CA SER A 314 13.90 16.93 12.01
C SER A 314 14.50 15.90 12.97
N ASN A 315 13.80 15.59 14.06
CA ASN A 315 14.24 14.64 15.08
C ASN A 315 14.09 13.15 14.65
N GLY A 316 13.92 12.87 13.36
CA GLY A 316 13.90 11.52 12.80
C GLY A 316 12.80 11.31 11.75
N SER A 317 12.98 10.29 10.91
CA SER A 317 11.99 9.91 9.90
C SER A 317 10.79 9.17 10.51
N GLN A 318 9.66 9.24 9.80
CA GLN A 318 8.43 8.52 10.16
C GLN A 318 7.96 7.73 8.95
N ILE A 319 8.00 6.40 9.02
CA ILE A 319 7.53 5.56 7.92
C ILE A 319 6.04 5.30 8.09
N GLY A 320 5.26 5.67 7.08
CA GLY A 320 3.81 5.46 7.01
C GLY A 320 3.47 4.07 6.52
N SER A 321 4.16 3.58 5.48
CA SER A 321 3.93 2.23 4.92
C SER A 321 5.14 1.65 4.20
N VAL A 322 5.20 0.32 4.17
CA VAL A 322 6.08 -0.48 3.33
C VAL A 322 5.18 -1.43 2.54
N VAL A 323 5.30 -1.48 1.22
CA VAL A 323 4.58 -2.45 0.40
C VAL A 323 5.52 -3.15 -0.54
N LYS A 324 5.26 -4.42 -0.81
CA LYS A 324 6.06 -5.23 -1.72
C LYS A 324 5.75 -4.85 -3.17
N THR A 325 6.78 -4.90 -4.01
CA THR A 325 6.66 -4.74 -5.47
C THR A 325 6.79 -6.09 -6.19
N PRO A 326 6.28 -6.24 -7.43
CA PRO A 326 6.26 -7.53 -8.13
C PRO A 326 7.67 -8.09 -8.39
N ASP A 327 8.69 -7.22 -8.42
CA ASP A 327 10.10 -7.56 -8.53
C ASP A 327 10.75 -8.03 -7.20
N ASN A 328 9.95 -8.25 -6.15
CA ASN A 328 10.35 -8.56 -4.77
C ASN A 328 11.08 -7.42 -4.03
N GLY A 329 11.10 -6.21 -4.58
CA GLY A 329 11.52 -5.02 -3.84
C GLY A 329 10.39 -4.43 -2.98
N TYR A 330 10.58 -3.17 -2.57
CA TYR A 330 9.65 -2.48 -1.68
C TYR A 330 9.45 -1.01 -2.07
N LEU A 331 8.21 -0.54 -2.05
CA LEU A 331 7.90 0.88 -1.95
C LEU A 331 7.80 1.27 -0.48
N VAL A 332 8.50 2.33 -0.10
CA VAL A 332 8.48 2.88 1.26
C VAL A 332 7.99 4.32 1.21
N GLY A 333 6.93 4.61 1.97
CA GLY A 333 6.30 5.93 2.06
C GLY A 333 6.34 6.48 3.49
N GLY A 334 6.54 7.80 3.65
CA GLY A 334 6.57 8.44 4.98
C GLY A 334 6.96 9.92 4.99
N VAL A 335 7.47 10.37 6.13
CA VAL A 335 8.24 11.61 6.33
C VAL A 335 9.72 11.26 6.32
N PHE A 336 10.41 11.60 5.24
CA PHE A 336 11.86 11.54 5.12
C PHE A 336 12.31 12.39 3.93
N ASN A 337 13.57 12.80 3.93
CA ASN A 337 14.17 13.59 2.85
C ASN A 337 15.44 12.96 2.27
N GLN A 338 15.91 11.84 2.85
CA GLN A 338 17.12 11.17 2.41
C GLN A 338 17.06 9.66 2.66
N VAL A 339 17.66 8.90 1.76
CA VAL A 339 17.82 7.44 1.87
C VAL A 339 19.18 7.07 1.29
N GLN A 340 20.05 6.43 2.09
CA GLN A 340 21.37 5.93 1.64
C GLN A 340 22.22 6.98 0.89
N GLY A 341 22.18 8.24 1.35
CA GLY A 341 22.92 9.34 0.72
C GLY A 341 22.15 10.10 -0.38
N TYR A 342 21.08 9.54 -0.92
CA TYR A 342 20.28 10.16 -1.98
C TYR A 342 19.14 11.01 -1.39
N VAL A 343 18.91 12.19 -1.97
CA VAL A 343 17.75 13.02 -1.66
C VAL A 343 16.50 12.32 -2.19
N LYS A 344 15.59 11.94 -1.28
CA LYS A 344 14.32 11.28 -1.58
C LYS A 344 13.26 11.84 -0.65
N ASN A 345 12.23 12.43 -1.22
CA ASN A 345 11.19 13.11 -0.46
C ASN A 345 9.97 12.19 -0.34
N ALA A 346 9.73 11.70 0.86
CA ALA A 346 8.55 10.94 1.30
C ALA A 346 8.29 9.58 0.61
N ILE A 347 8.86 9.29 -0.56
CA ILE A 347 8.73 8.00 -1.24
C ILE A 347 10.06 7.52 -1.82
N VAL A 348 10.32 6.22 -1.71
CA VAL A 348 11.49 5.56 -2.27
C VAL A 348 11.15 4.13 -2.71
N LYS A 349 11.84 3.66 -3.74
CA LYS A 349 11.88 2.24 -4.14
C LYS A 349 13.18 1.61 -3.62
N LEU A 350 13.05 0.48 -2.94
CA LEU A 350 14.15 -0.36 -2.49
C LEU A 350 14.12 -1.70 -3.25
N ASP A 351 15.29 -2.31 -3.43
CA ASP A 351 15.42 -3.71 -3.85
C ASP A 351 15.04 -4.68 -2.71
N SER A 352 15.07 -5.98 -2.98
CA SER A 352 14.75 -7.05 -2.02
C SER A 352 15.72 -7.11 -0.82
N ASN A 353 16.92 -6.55 -0.95
CA ASN A 353 17.94 -6.46 0.10
C ASN A 353 17.91 -5.10 0.81
N GLY A 354 16.95 -4.22 0.48
CA GLY A 354 16.81 -2.90 1.09
C GLY A 354 17.75 -1.83 0.54
N ASN A 355 18.45 -2.06 -0.57
CA ASN A 355 19.25 -1.02 -1.21
C ASN A 355 18.36 -0.12 -2.06
N ILE A 356 18.68 1.17 -2.08
CA ILE A 356 17.93 2.14 -2.88
C ILE A 356 18.08 1.88 -4.38
N GLU A 357 16.97 2.03 -5.10
CA GLU A 357 16.96 2.15 -6.56
C GLU A 357 16.78 3.64 -6.93
N PRO A 358 17.88 4.41 -7.06
CA PRO A 358 17.83 5.87 -7.08
C PRO A 358 17.16 6.45 -8.34
N GLN A 359 17.00 5.64 -9.40
CA GLN A 359 16.34 6.01 -10.64
C GLN A 359 14.83 6.26 -10.47
N TYR A 360 14.20 5.75 -9.41
CA TYR A 360 12.78 5.98 -9.13
C TYR A 360 12.56 7.21 -8.27
N PHE A 361 11.44 7.92 -8.47
CA PHE A 361 11.07 9.11 -7.66
C PHE A 361 12.21 10.14 -7.59
N THR A 362 12.70 10.57 -8.76
CA THR A 362 13.76 11.60 -8.88
C THR A 362 13.21 13.03 -8.81
N SER A 363 11.89 13.17 -8.79
CA SER A 363 11.21 14.45 -8.68
C SER A 363 11.17 14.93 -7.21
N ARG A 364 10.62 16.13 -6.97
CA ARG A 364 10.53 16.71 -5.63
C ARG A 364 9.55 15.96 -4.73
N GLY A 365 8.60 15.21 -5.26
CA GLY A 365 7.60 14.47 -4.51
C GLY A 365 6.52 15.37 -3.88
N PRO A 366 5.81 14.88 -2.84
CA PRO A 366 4.73 15.62 -2.20
C PRO A 366 5.25 16.78 -1.33
N ASP A 367 4.65 17.96 -1.49
CA ASP A 367 4.86 19.08 -0.59
C ASP A 367 4.00 18.89 0.66
N THR A 368 4.63 18.58 1.79
CA THR A 368 3.93 18.38 3.05
C THR A 368 3.42 19.71 3.59
N THR A 369 2.20 19.74 4.15
CA THR A 369 1.63 20.97 4.74
C THR A 369 2.27 21.38 6.07
N ILE A 370 3.34 20.68 6.53
CA ILE A 370 4.14 20.94 7.75
C ILE A 370 3.35 20.80 9.07
N LEU A 371 2.04 20.54 9.03
CA LEU A 371 1.18 20.68 10.20
C LEU A 371 1.06 19.42 11.08
N PHE A 372 1.59 18.26 10.69
CA PHE A 372 1.64 17.07 11.52
C PHE A 372 3.07 16.55 11.72
N GLN A 373 3.60 16.74 12.93
CA GLN A 373 4.87 16.14 13.38
C GLN A 373 4.77 14.62 13.61
N PHE A 374 3.66 13.97 13.23
CA PHE A 374 3.43 12.52 13.38
C PHE A 374 2.90 11.82 12.11
N GLN A 375 2.49 12.57 11.06
CA GLN A 375 1.79 12.05 9.87
C GLN A 375 1.97 12.93 8.61
N GLY A 376 3.05 13.71 8.51
CA GLY A 376 3.34 14.46 7.27
C GLY A 376 3.70 13.52 6.11
N GLY A 377 3.57 13.97 4.86
CA GLY A 377 4.01 13.17 3.71
C GLY A 377 3.05 12.03 3.38
N ILE A 378 3.58 10.83 3.15
CA ILE A 378 2.80 9.65 2.75
C ILE A 378 2.41 8.84 3.98
N SER A 379 1.11 8.77 4.26
CA SER A 379 0.54 8.03 5.39
C SER A 379 0.43 6.54 5.08
N ASN A 380 0.09 6.19 3.83
CA ASN A 380 -0.11 4.81 3.42
C ASN A 380 0.12 4.61 1.92
N ILE A 381 0.52 3.39 1.56
CA ILE A 381 0.57 2.88 0.19
C ILE A 381 -0.17 1.55 0.20
N VAL A 382 -1.09 1.35 -0.74
CA VAL A 382 -1.89 0.13 -0.86
C VAL A 382 -1.78 -0.40 -2.28
N GLU A 383 -1.41 -1.67 -2.43
CA GLU A 383 -1.42 -2.37 -3.71
C GLU A 383 -2.86 -2.53 -4.20
N SER A 384 -3.12 -2.18 -5.46
CA SER A 384 -4.41 -2.41 -6.10
C SER A 384 -4.48 -3.85 -6.60
N LYS A 385 -5.63 -4.50 -6.39
CA LYS A 385 -5.96 -5.80 -7.00
C LYS A 385 -6.06 -5.74 -8.52
N PHE A 386 -6.15 -4.54 -9.08
CA PHE A 386 -6.22 -4.27 -10.51
C PHE A 386 -4.94 -3.61 -11.07
N GLY A 387 -3.84 -3.74 -10.33
CA GLY A 387 -2.51 -3.30 -10.74
C GLY A 387 -2.18 -1.87 -10.31
N GLY A 388 -0.90 -1.68 -9.99
CA GLY A 388 -0.38 -0.44 -9.43
C GLY A 388 -0.69 -0.26 -7.95
N TYR A 389 -0.53 0.96 -7.47
CA TYR A 389 -0.60 1.31 -6.06
C TYR A 389 -1.36 2.61 -5.87
N TYR A 390 -2.16 2.68 -4.82
CA TYR A 390 -2.72 3.92 -4.29
C TYR A 390 -1.78 4.46 -3.23
N VAL A 391 -1.33 5.70 -3.39
CA VAL A 391 -0.47 6.41 -2.44
C VAL A 391 -1.29 7.53 -1.83
N MET A 392 -1.31 7.64 -0.50
CA MET A 392 -2.15 8.63 0.21
C MET A 392 -1.44 9.26 1.40
N GLY A 393 -1.88 10.45 1.83
CA GLY A 393 -1.22 11.17 2.91
C GLY A 393 -1.75 12.58 3.19
N ASP A 394 -0.82 13.50 3.45
CA ASP A 394 -1.05 14.92 3.75
C ASP A 394 -0.15 15.78 2.86
N TRP A 395 -0.63 16.09 1.66
CA TRP A 395 0.01 17.03 0.76
C TRP A 395 -1.04 17.83 -0.03
N THR A 396 -0.61 18.95 -0.57
CA THR A 396 -1.45 19.80 -1.45
C THR A 396 -0.86 19.97 -2.84
N HIS A 397 0.42 19.64 -2.99
CA HIS A 397 1.14 19.70 -4.24
C HIS A 397 2.01 18.46 -4.36
N TRP A 398 2.24 18.04 -5.59
CA TRP A 398 3.20 17.01 -5.95
C TRP A 398 4.07 17.59 -7.05
N ASP A 399 5.37 17.66 -6.80
CA ASP A 399 6.32 18.32 -7.69
C ASP A 399 5.99 19.80 -7.95
N GLY A 400 5.43 20.49 -6.94
CA GLY A 400 4.97 21.87 -7.04
C GLY A 400 3.69 22.06 -7.86
N VAL A 401 3.09 20.98 -8.38
CA VAL A 401 1.79 21.02 -9.07
C VAL A 401 0.68 20.71 -8.07
N PRO A 402 -0.38 21.54 -7.96
CA PRO A 402 -1.51 21.25 -7.08
C PRO A 402 -2.10 19.86 -7.35
N THR A 403 -2.31 19.08 -6.31
CA THR A 403 -2.90 17.74 -6.41
C THR A 403 -3.68 17.36 -5.15
N GLN A 404 -4.48 16.32 -5.25
CA GLN A 404 -5.11 15.72 -4.08
C GLN A 404 -4.09 14.85 -3.32
N PRO A 405 -4.25 14.69 -1.99
CA PRO A 405 -3.40 13.85 -1.12
C PRO A 405 -3.65 12.35 -1.30
N ILE A 406 -4.07 11.96 -2.50
CA ILE A 406 -4.16 10.60 -2.96
C ILE A 406 -3.86 10.59 -4.45
N ILE A 407 -2.93 9.74 -4.85
CA ILE A 407 -2.57 9.49 -6.24
C ILE A 407 -2.58 7.99 -6.49
N ARG A 408 -2.68 7.62 -7.75
CA ARG A 408 -2.40 6.26 -8.19
C ARG A 408 -1.09 6.25 -8.96
N ILE A 409 -0.22 5.29 -8.65
CA ILE A 409 1.01 5.05 -9.38
C ILE A 409 0.98 3.64 -9.96
N HIS A 410 1.64 3.45 -11.09
CA HIS A 410 1.84 2.12 -11.67
C HIS A 410 3.28 1.98 -12.12
N GLU A 411 3.79 0.76 -12.05
CA GLU A 411 5.03 0.44 -12.75
C GLU A 411 4.78 0.62 -14.24
N MET A 412 5.54 1.49 -14.88
CA MET A 412 5.69 1.41 -16.31
C MET A 412 6.40 0.09 -16.59
N GLN A 413 5.64 -0.89 -17.06
CA GLN A 413 6.24 -1.94 -17.83
C GLN A 413 6.89 -1.27 -19.03
N THR A 414 8.20 -1.06 -18.96
CA THR A 414 8.99 -0.91 -20.16
C THR A 414 8.65 -2.13 -21.00
N VAL A 415 8.22 -1.92 -22.24
CA VAL A 415 8.04 -2.99 -23.23
C VAL A 415 9.42 -3.54 -23.58
N GLY A 416 10.07 -4.16 -22.59
CA GLY A 416 11.08 -5.16 -22.81
C GLY A 416 10.30 -6.43 -23.12
N LEU A 417 10.72 -7.13 -24.17
CA LEU A 417 10.23 -8.45 -24.54
C LEU A 417 10.55 -9.46 -23.42
N LYS A 418 9.94 -9.33 -22.24
CA LYS A 418 9.72 -10.48 -21.37
C LYS A 418 8.55 -11.21 -21.98
N LYS A 419 8.85 -12.41 -22.46
CA LYS A 419 7.89 -13.37 -22.97
C LYS A 419 6.93 -13.68 -21.82
N ASN A 420 5.81 -12.95 -21.75
CA ASN A 420 4.70 -13.25 -20.87
C ASN A 420 4.11 -14.58 -21.34
N GLU A 421 4.60 -15.69 -20.80
CA GLU A 421 3.92 -16.98 -20.89
C GLU A 421 2.77 -17.01 -19.88
N GLN A 422 1.86 -16.03 -19.96
CA GLN A 422 0.52 -16.07 -19.36
C GLN A 422 -0.27 -14.80 -19.74
N GLU A 423 -0.38 -14.51 -21.04
CA GLU A 423 -1.48 -13.70 -21.55
C GLU A 423 -2.23 -14.55 -22.57
N SER A 424 -3.55 -14.62 -22.39
CA SER A 424 -4.49 -15.29 -23.27
C SER A 424 -4.27 -14.85 -24.73
N VAL A 425 -3.63 -15.72 -25.52
CA VAL A 425 -3.29 -15.49 -26.92
C VAL A 425 -4.59 -15.36 -27.73
N LEU A 426 -5.01 -14.11 -27.98
CA LEU A 426 -6.18 -13.77 -28.79
C LEU A 426 -6.01 -14.13 -30.28
N LEU A 427 -4.78 -14.39 -30.71
CA LEU A 427 -4.40 -14.56 -32.11
C LEU A 427 -3.15 -15.43 -32.22
N LYS A 428 -3.24 -16.52 -32.97
CA LYS A 428 -2.07 -17.33 -33.33
C LYS A 428 -1.73 -17.09 -34.80
N VAL A 429 -0.46 -16.80 -35.07
CA VAL A 429 0.04 -16.56 -36.44
C VAL A 429 1.07 -17.60 -36.84
N TYR A 430 0.95 -18.16 -38.04
CA TYR A 430 1.90 -19.17 -38.54
C TYR A 430 1.89 -19.25 -40.07
N PRO A 431 2.97 -19.71 -40.73
CA PRO A 431 4.30 -19.88 -40.14
C PRO A 431 4.92 -18.53 -39.76
N ASN A 432 5.78 -18.52 -38.75
CA ASN A 432 6.54 -17.34 -38.37
C ASN A 432 7.94 -17.80 -37.94
N PRO A 433 8.99 -17.64 -38.78
CA PRO A 433 9.05 -16.79 -39.98
C PRO A 433 8.15 -17.22 -41.16
N VAL A 434 7.65 -16.23 -41.91
CA VAL A 434 6.79 -16.41 -43.09
C VAL A 434 7.55 -16.05 -44.38
N GLN A 435 7.38 -16.87 -45.43
CA GLN A 435 7.99 -16.62 -46.75
C GLN A 435 7.00 -16.03 -47.76
N GLU A 436 5.78 -16.58 -47.83
CA GLU A 436 4.78 -16.20 -48.85
C GLU A 436 3.42 -15.83 -48.25
N GLN A 437 2.88 -16.69 -47.39
CA GLN A 437 1.54 -16.55 -46.82
C GLN A 437 1.57 -16.75 -45.30
N LEU A 438 1.04 -15.77 -44.56
CA LEU A 438 0.85 -15.81 -43.11
C LEU A 438 -0.60 -16.19 -42.81
N TYR A 439 -0.82 -17.24 -42.02
CA TYR A 439 -2.15 -17.66 -41.57
C TYR A 439 -2.46 -17.10 -40.18
N LEU A 440 -3.72 -16.71 -39.99
CA LEU A 440 -4.25 -16.10 -38.77
C LEU A 440 -5.34 -17.00 -38.18
N GLU A 441 -5.09 -17.52 -36.98
CA GLU A 441 -6.05 -18.32 -36.23
C GLU A 441 -6.54 -17.50 -35.03
N PHE A 442 -7.85 -17.25 -35.01
CA PHE A 442 -8.54 -16.43 -33.99
C PHE A 442 -9.35 -17.34 -33.07
N LEU A 443 -9.62 -16.90 -31.84
CA LEU A 443 -10.58 -17.58 -30.96
C LEU A 443 -11.99 -17.70 -31.59
N PRO A 444 -12.78 -18.72 -31.20
CA PRO A 444 -14.16 -18.84 -31.62
C PRO A 444 -14.97 -17.59 -31.22
N ASN A 445 -15.82 -17.11 -32.13
CA ASN A 445 -16.74 -15.97 -31.93
C ASN A 445 -16.14 -14.56 -31.82
N ALA A 446 -14.83 -14.37 -31.99
CA ALA A 446 -14.25 -13.02 -32.00
C ALA A 446 -14.69 -12.19 -33.22
N ARG A 447 -15.33 -11.03 -33.01
CA ARG A 447 -15.60 -10.06 -34.07
C ARG A 447 -14.41 -9.14 -34.29
N ILE A 448 -13.76 -9.28 -35.45
CA ILE A 448 -12.61 -8.48 -35.85
C ILE A 448 -13.07 -7.25 -36.62
N THR A 449 -12.72 -6.07 -36.14
CA THR A 449 -13.07 -4.78 -36.75
C THR A 449 -11.99 -4.31 -37.72
N SER A 450 -10.71 -4.57 -37.43
CA SER A 450 -9.63 -4.30 -38.37
C SER A 450 -8.36 -5.10 -38.07
N ILE A 451 -7.55 -5.29 -39.12
CA ILE A 451 -6.23 -5.92 -39.06
C ILE A 451 -5.26 -4.98 -39.78
N LEU A 452 -4.19 -4.59 -39.11
CA LEU A 452 -3.21 -3.62 -39.61
C LEU A 452 -1.82 -4.24 -39.55
N PHE A 453 -1.08 -4.17 -40.65
CA PHE A 453 0.27 -4.69 -40.75
C PHE A 453 1.26 -3.53 -40.90
N TYR A 454 2.23 -3.44 -39.99
CA TYR A 454 3.17 -2.33 -39.86
C TYR A 454 4.60 -2.76 -40.12
N ASP A 455 5.41 -1.87 -40.70
CA ASP A 455 6.86 -2.00 -40.68
C ASP A 455 7.47 -1.50 -39.35
N LEU A 456 8.80 -1.64 -39.20
CA LEU A 456 9.54 -1.18 -38.01
C LEU A 456 9.49 0.34 -37.78
N GLN A 457 9.11 1.13 -38.79
CA GLN A 457 8.95 2.58 -38.67
C GLN A 457 7.51 2.96 -38.28
N GLY A 458 6.63 1.99 -38.05
CA GLY A 458 5.23 2.21 -37.71
C GLY A 458 4.35 2.59 -38.90
N LYS A 459 4.85 2.48 -40.13
CA LYS A 459 4.06 2.73 -41.33
C LYS A 459 3.21 1.50 -41.65
N VAL A 460 1.91 1.73 -41.89
CA VAL A 460 0.99 0.68 -42.35
C VAL A 460 1.38 0.25 -43.76
N VAL A 461 1.75 -1.02 -43.91
CA VAL A 461 2.08 -1.64 -45.21
C VAL A 461 0.87 -2.34 -45.82
N GLN A 462 -0.04 -2.86 -45.00
CA GLN A 462 -1.31 -3.46 -45.42
C GLN A 462 -2.39 -3.26 -44.34
N SER A 463 -3.65 -3.13 -44.73
CA SER A 463 -4.79 -2.95 -43.82
C SER A 463 -6.03 -3.67 -44.32
N PHE A 464 -6.76 -4.31 -43.42
CA PHE A 464 -8.00 -5.01 -43.67
C PHE A 464 -9.07 -4.49 -42.69
N HIS A 465 -10.25 -4.15 -43.21
CA HIS A 465 -11.37 -3.62 -42.41
C HIS A 465 -12.40 -4.70 -42.02
N GLN A 466 -12.01 -5.98 -42.14
CA GLN A 466 -12.81 -7.14 -41.78
C GLN A 466 -11.89 -8.34 -41.48
N LYS A 467 -12.45 -9.40 -40.90
CA LYS A 467 -11.72 -10.64 -40.62
C LYS A 467 -11.15 -11.26 -41.91
N VAL A 468 -9.85 -11.55 -41.91
CA VAL A 468 -9.17 -12.39 -42.91
C VAL A 468 -8.42 -13.51 -42.22
N ASN A 469 -8.38 -14.70 -42.82
CA ASN A 469 -7.71 -15.86 -42.24
C ASN A 469 -6.26 -16.01 -42.72
N SER A 470 -5.83 -15.19 -43.69
CA SER A 470 -4.45 -15.17 -44.14
C SER A 470 -4.07 -13.84 -44.79
N ILE A 471 -2.77 -13.54 -44.81
CA ILE A 471 -2.16 -12.34 -45.36
C ILE A 471 -1.01 -12.76 -46.27
N SER A 472 -0.96 -12.20 -47.49
CA SER A 472 0.17 -12.41 -48.39
C SER A 472 1.30 -11.42 -48.08
N VAL A 473 2.51 -11.94 -47.86
CA VAL A 473 3.72 -11.12 -47.64
C VAL A 473 4.55 -10.93 -48.91
N ASN A 474 4.04 -11.39 -50.05
CA ASN A 474 4.69 -11.20 -51.35
C ASN A 474 4.82 -9.72 -51.68
N GLY A 475 6.06 -9.29 -51.95
CA GLY A 475 6.40 -7.88 -52.22
C GLY A 475 6.86 -7.09 -50.99
N LEU A 476 6.79 -7.67 -49.79
CA LEU A 476 7.42 -7.10 -48.60
C LEU A 476 8.93 -7.41 -48.59
N LYS A 477 9.71 -6.51 -47.98
CA LYS A 477 11.15 -6.71 -47.81
C LYS A 477 11.39 -7.68 -46.66
N ASN A 478 12.52 -8.38 -46.68
CA ASN A 478 12.90 -9.21 -45.53
C ASN A 478 13.07 -8.31 -44.30
N GLY A 479 12.46 -8.69 -43.19
CA GLY A 479 12.45 -7.86 -42.01
C GLY A 479 11.40 -8.25 -40.98
N ILE A 480 11.36 -7.47 -39.90
CA ILE A 480 10.37 -7.62 -38.83
C ILE A 480 9.19 -6.70 -39.13
N TYR A 481 8.00 -7.24 -38.99
CA TYR A 481 6.73 -6.55 -39.13
C TYR A 481 5.89 -6.78 -37.88
N PHE A 482 4.89 -5.92 -37.65
CA PHE A 482 3.94 -6.07 -36.56
C PHE A 482 2.53 -6.18 -37.12
N LEU A 483 1.81 -7.21 -36.70
CA LEU A 483 0.41 -7.43 -37.04
C LEU A 483 -0.46 -7.04 -35.85
N LYS A 484 -1.23 -5.97 -36.00
CA LYS A 484 -2.19 -5.51 -35.01
C LYS A 484 -3.60 -5.93 -35.41
N VAL A 485 -4.32 -6.57 -34.50
CA VAL A 485 -5.72 -6.98 -34.68
C VAL A 485 -6.56 -6.24 -33.68
N ILE A 486 -7.61 -5.56 -34.15
CA ILE A 486 -8.57 -4.83 -33.34
C ILE A 486 -9.89 -5.61 -33.37
N SER A 487 -10.43 -5.85 -32.19
CA SER A 487 -11.69 -6.55 -31.97
C SER A 487 -12.58 -5.78 -30.99
N GLU A 488 -13.82 -6.23 -30.80
CA GLU A 488 -14.72 -5.69 -29.77
C GLU A 488 -14.21 -5.92 -28.33
N HIS A 489 -13.27 -6.85 -28.13
CA HIS A 489 -12.69 -7.19 -26.83
C HIS A 489 -11.31 -6.55 -26.58
N GLY A 490 -10.79 -5.77 -27.53
CA GLY A 490 -9.50 -5.10 -27.40
C GLY A 490 -8.57 -5.31 -28.59
N VAL A 491 -7.29 -5.04 -28.35
CA VAL A 491 -6.23 -4.99 -29.36
C VAL A 491 -5.18 -6.05 -29.06
N SER A 492 -4.83 -6.87 -30.06
CA SER A 492 -3.74 -7.83 -30.00
C SER A 492 -2.66 -7.44 -31.02
N THR A 493 -1.38 -7.63 -30.69
CA THR A 493 -0.27 -7.35 -31.61
C THR A 493 0.72 -8.51 -31.63
N GLU A 494 1.01 -9.02 -32.82
CA GLU A 494 1.92 -10.14 -33.05
C GLU A 494 3.13 -9.70 -33.88
N LYS A 495 4.33 -10.14 -33.49
CA LYS A 495 5.56 -9.93 -34.27
C LYS A 495 5.61 -10.94 -35.41
N VAL A 496 5.80 -10.49 -36.64
CA VAL A 496 5.92 -11.35 -37.82
C VAL A 496 7.29 -11.15 -38.46
N VAL A 497 8.02 -12.24 -38.68
CA VAL A 497 9.32 -12.21 -39.37
C VAL A 497 9.08 -12.64 -40.82
N VAL A 498 9.28 -11.72 -41.76
CA VAL A 498 9.25 -12.03 -43.19
C VAL A 498 10.68 -12.41 -43.61
N GLY A 499 10.89 -13.68 -43.93
CA GLY A 499 12.16 -14.19 -44.42
C GLY A 499 11.94 -14.90 -45.74
N LYS A 500 12.69 -14.53 -46.79
CA LYS A 500 12.75 -15.34 -48.01
C LYS A 500 13.75 -16.45 -47.85
#